data_AF-A0A1I2J4D6-F1
#
_entry.id   AF-A0A1I2J4D6-F1
#
_cell.length_a   1.000
_cell.length_b   1.000
_cell.length_c   1.000
_cell.angle_alpha   90.00
_cell.angle_beta   90.00
_cell.angle_gamma   90.00
#
_symmetry.space_group_name_H-M   'P 1'
#
loop_
_entity.id
_entity.type
_entity.pdbx_description
1 polymer ?
#
loop_
_entity_poly.entity_id
_entity_poly.type
_entity_poly.pdbx_seq_one_letter_code
_entity_poly.pdbx_strand_id
1 'polypeptide(L)'
;MIEVLTGLPGFGKTATAAKWSFNKMREGKVVYSNFPLKGAIPYHDPLQVLGRVKNALIVMDEAGILLDGLQMYNMPYEVFYELRQHRKDGVDLLLTAQSILDIAYPFRRLIQFENRITMKLANFVQVSVKDPQPAGQIFGKRLWYLNKWIFDVYRTDFKVKTPDYLGLNGLIDAEDMPEPDYEKWRREYEVLKQLMNEGLHLNGYDPARRLFVA
;
A
#
# COMPACT_ATOMS: atom_id res chain seq x y z
N MET A 1 -3.59 -7.32 7.93
CA MET A 1 -2.80 -8.20 7.04
C MET A 1 -1.58 -7.42 6.56
N ILE A 2 -0.41 -8.04 6.37
CA ILE A 2 0.78 -7.33 5.87
C ILE A 2 1.22 -7.98 4.55
N GLU A 3 1.16 -7.20 3.48
CA GLU A 3 1.55 -7.63 2.14
C GLU A 3 2.58 -6.69 1.53
N VAL A 4 3.44 -7.25 0.67
CA VAL A 4 4.43 -6.48 -0.09
C VAL A 4 4.30 -6.80 -1.58
N LEU A 5 4.31 -5.76 -2.40
CA LEU A 5 4.42 -5.82 -3.86
C LEU A 5 5.89 -5.64 -4.24
N THR A 6 6.52 -6.67 -4.81
CA THR A 6 7.93 -6.61 -5.27
C THR A 6 8.02 -6.70 -6.78
N GLY A 7 9.13 -6.23 -7.36
CA GLY A 7 9.34 -6.23 -8.80
C GLY A 7 10.17 -5.05 -9.28
N LEU A 8 10.58 -5.09 -10.54
CA LEU A 8 11.45 -4.05 -11.11
C LEU A 8 10.79 -2.66 -11.12
N PRO A 9 11.58 -1.58 -11.15
CA PRO A 9 11.07 -0.23 -11.43
C PRO A 9 10.21 -0.21 -12.71
N GLY A 10 9.13 0.58 -12.72
CA GLY A 10 8.21 0.68 -13.87
C GLY A 10 7.20 -0.48 -14.05
N PHE A 11 7.27 -1.54 -13.22
CA PHE A 11 6.38 -2.71 -13.34
C PHE A 11 4.97 -2.50 -12.77
N GLY A 12 4.63 -1.26 -12.36
CA GLY A 12 3.28 -0.90 -11.90
C GLY A 12 2.97 -1.31 -10.46
N LYS A 13 3.98 -1.40 -9.59
CA LYS A 13 3.81 -1.68 -8.15
C LYS A 13 2.93 -0.63 -7.48
N THR A 14 3.30 0.64 -7.58
CA THR A 14 2.54 1.79 -7.05
C THR A 14 1.14 1.84 -7.63
N ALA A 15 0.98 1.60 -8.93
CA ALA A 15 -0.32 1.54 -9.60
C ALA A 15 -1.22 0.43 -9.02
N THR A 16 -0.63 -0.74 -8.75
CA THR A 16 -1.35 -1.85 -8.13
C THR A 16 -1.69 -1.53 -6.68
N ALA A 17 -0.76 -0.91 -5.94
CA ALA A 17 -1.01 -0.46 -4.57
C ALA A 17 -2.17 0.54 -4.52
N ALA A 18 -2.18 1.55 -5.39
CA ALA A 18 -3.28 2.50 -5.53
C ALA A 18 -4.60 1.77 -5.80
N LYS A 19 -4.65 0.83 -6.74
CA LYS A 19 -5.87 0.04 -7.04
C LYS A 19 -6.41 -0.68 -5.81
N TRP A 20 -5.52 -1.30 -5.04
CA TRP A 20 -5.90 -2.01 -3.81
C TRP A 20 -6.39 -1.07 -2.73
N SER A 21 -5.73 0.08 -2.58
CA SER A 21 -6.15 1.13 -1.67
C SER A 21 -7.55 1.63 -1.97
N PHE A 22 -7.88 1.87 -3.24
CA PHE A 22 -9.25 2.23 -3.64
C PHE A 22 -10.27 1.17 -3.27
N ASN A 23 -9.94 -0.11 -3.47
CA ASN A 23 -10.84 -1.20 -3.06
C ASN A 23 -11.04 -1.21 -1.54
N LYS A 24 -9.98 -0.95 -0.74
CA LYS A 24 -10.09 -0.85 0.72
C LYS A 24 -10.87 0.37 1.18
N MET A 25 -10.73 1.52 0.51
CA MET A 25 -11.59 2.69 0.74
C MET A 25 -13.06 2.34 0.49
N ARG A 26 -13.35 1.60 -0.58
CA ARG A 26 -14.71 1.14 -0.90
C ARG A 26 -15.27 0.15 0.13
N GLU A 27 -14.41 -0.63 0.77
CA GLU A 27 -14.77 -1.50 1.91
C GLU A 27 -14.94 -0.71 3.22
N GLY A 28 -14.76 0.62 3.21
CA GLY A 28 -14.93 1.49 4.38
C GLY A 28 -13.70 1.66 5.26
N LYS A 29 -12.51 1.21 4.81
CA LYS A 29 -11.26 1.46 5.54
C LYS A 29 -10.73 2.87 5.30
N VAL A 30 -10.21 3.47 6.35
CA VAL A 30 -9.37 4.68 6.24
C VAL A 30 -8.04 4.28 5.63
N VAL A 31 -7.56 5.02 4.63
CA VAL A 31 -6.28 4.74 3.98
C VAL A 31 -5.28 5.84 4.29
N TYR A 32 -4.08 5.45 4.68
CA TYR A 32 -2.93 6.33 4.87
C TYR A 32 -1.88 6.04 3.79
N SER A 33 -1.24 7.07 3.23
CA SER A 33 -0.24 6.88 2.18
C SER A 33 0.93 7.86 2.27
N ASN A 34 2.15 7.40 1.96
CA ASN A 34 3.35 8.25 1.86
C ASN A 34 3.55 8.90 0.48
N PHE A 35 2.64 8.66 -0.46
CA PHE A 35 2.65 9.27 -1.78
C PHE A 35 1.28 9.88 -2.09
N PRO A 36 1.18 10.82 -3.04
CA PRO A 36 -0.11 11.40 -3.40
C PRO A 36 -1.05 10.33 -3.97
N LEU A 37 -2.07 9.99 -3.19
CA LEU A 37 -3.10 9.03 -3.53
C LEU A 37 -4.47 9.64 -3.20
N LYS A 38 -5.32 9.80 -4.21
CA LYS A 38 -6.63 10.43 -4.05
C LYS A 38 -7.48 9.67 -3.02
N GLY A 39 -7.97 10.40 -2.01
CA GLY A 39 -8.79 9.85 -0.91
C GLY A 39 -8.00 9.23 0.25
N ALA A 40 -6.66 9.18 0.19
CA ALA A 40 -5.83 8.77 1.32
C ALA A 40 -5.41 9.96 2.19
N ILE A 41 -5.20 9.71 3.48
CA ILE A 41 -4.58 10.66 4.41
C ILE A 41 -3.06 10.59 4.22
N PRO A 42 -2.39 11.69 3.84
CA PRO A 42 -0.95 11.68 3.63
C PRO A 42 -0.19 11.53 4.96
N TYR A 43 0.96 10.86 4.92
CA TYR A 43 1.95 10.88 6.02
C TYR A 43 3.36 10.91 5.44
N HIS A 44 4.34 11.37 6.23
CA HIS A 44 5.74 11.45 5.78
C HIS A 44 6.64 10.46 6.52
N ASP A 45 6.40 10.29 7.82
CA ASP A 45 7.14 9.36 8.67
C ASP A 45 6.22 8.17 9.02
N PRO A 46 6.64 6.91 8.76
CA PRO A 46 5.92 5.72 9.20
C PRO A 46 5.49 5.74 10.67
N LEU A 47 6.26 6.34 11.57
CA LEU A 47 5.94 6.43 13.00
C LEU A 47 4.69 7.29 13.30
N GLN A 48 4.24 8.11 12.36
CA GLN A 48 2.98 8.86 12.49
C GLN A 48 1.75 7.94 12.47
N VAL A 49 1.85 6.79 11.80
CA VAL A 49 0.72 5.89 11.55
C VAL A 49 0.90 4.51 12.20
N LEU A 50 2.13 3.98 12.24
CA LEU A 50 2.40 2.65 12.78
C LEU A 50 2.09 2.58 14.28
N GLY A 51 1.27 1.61 14.68
CA GLY A 51 0.85 1.41 16.07
C GLY A 51 -0.14 2.45 16.62
N ARG A 52 -0.61 3.41 15.81
CA ARG A 52 -1.45 4.54 16.26
C ARG A 52 -2.85 4.56 15.64
N VAL A 53 -3.04 3.89 14.51
CA VAL A 53 -4.30 3.88 13.76
C VAL A 53 -5.05 2.57 13.95
N LYS A 54 -6.37 2.59 13.76
CA LYS A 54 -7.24 1.40 13.82
C LYS A 54 -8.16 1.34 12.60
N ASN A 55 -8.57 0.13 12.24
CA ASN A 55 -9.42 -0.18 11.09
C ASN A 55 -8.98 0.54 9.80
N ALA A 56 -7.68 0.51 9.53
CA ALA A 56 -7.06 1.28 8.46
C ALA A 56 -6.23 0.40 7.52
N LEU A 57 -5.94 0.93 6.34
CA LEU A 57 -4.87 0.46 5.46
C LEU A 57 -3.74 1.50 5.46
N ILE A 58 -2.53 1.07 5.76
CA ILE A 58 -1.33 1.90 5.62
C ILE A 58 -0.59 1.45 4.36
N VAL A 59 -0.34 2.38 3.45
CA VAL A 59 0.28 2.13 2.15
C VAL A 59 1.64 2.81 2.10
N MET A 60 2.69 2.01 1.95
CA MET A 60 4.08 2.46 1.88
C MET A 60 4.66 2.17 0.50
N ASP A 61 4.78 3.19 -0.35
CA ASP A 61 5.59 3.11 -1.55
C ASP A 61 7.07 3.24 -1.18
N GLU A 62 7.92 2.47 -1.85
CA GLU A 62 9.37 2.41 -1.60
C GLU A 62 9.72 2.05 -0.14
N ALA A 63 9.06 1.02 0.40
CA ALA A 63 9.24 0.54 1.77
C ALA A 63 10.68 0.13 2.12
N GLY A 64 11.53 -0.16 1.13
CA GLY A 64 12.96 -0.39 1.37
C GLY A 64 13.71 0.85 1.89
N ILE A 65 13.21 2.06 1.58
CA ILE A 65 13.73 3.33 2.11
C ILE A 65 13.11 3.62 3.48
N LEU A 66 11.79 3.43 3.61
CA LEU A 66 11.05 3.75 4.83
C LEU A 66 11.28 2.79 6.00
N LEU A 67 11.63 1.54 5.69
CA LEU A 67 11.81 0.45 6.67
C LEU A 67 13.19 -0.19 6.50
N ASP A 68 14.20 0.65 6.33
CA ASP A 68 15.60 0.22 6.31
C ASP A 68 16.07 -0.23 7.70
N GLY A 69 17.30 -0.76 7.78
CA GLY A 69 17.85 -1.27 9.03
C GLY A 69 18.00 -0.21 10.13
N LEU A 70 18.29 1.05 9.76
CA LEU A 70 18.47 2.15 10.69
C LEU A 70 17.12 2.66 11.20
N GLN A 71 16.13 2.79 10.32
CA GLN A 71 14.73 3.10 10.66
C GLN A 71 14.18 2.11 11.67
N MET A 72 14.38 0.82 11.41
CA MET A 72 13.92 -0.24 12.31
C MET A 72 14.66 -0.24 13.66
N TYR A 73 15.93 0.16 13.69
CA TYR A 73 16.68 0.30 14.94
C TYR A 73 16.16 1.45 15.80
N ASN A 74 15.80 2.57 15.17
CA ASN A 74 15.27 3.76 15.85
C ASN A 74 13.78 3.67 16.19
N MET A 75 13.06 2.64 15.70
CA MET A 75 11.64 2.46 15.97
C MET A 75 11.40 2.15 17.45
N PRO A 76 10.52 2.90 18.15
CA PRO A 76 10.16 2.59 19.53
C PRO A 76 9.61 1.17 19.67
N TYR A 77 9.98 0.50 20.76
CA TYR A 77 9.59 -0.89 21.00
C TYR A 77 8.07 -1.06 21.02
N GLU A 78 7.35 -0.10 21.59
CA GLU A 78 5.89 -0.08 21.68
C GLU A 78 5.24 -0.09 20.30
N VAL A 79 5.77 0.69 19.35
CA VAL A 79 5.28 0.72 17.96
C VAL A 79 5.46 -0.65 17.32
N PHE A 80 6.63 -1.26 17.50
CA PHE A 80 6.89 -2.59 16.95
C PHE A 80 6.04 -3.69 17.60
N TYR A 81 5.75 -3.56 18.90
CA TYR A 81 4.86 -4.46 19.62
C TYR A 81 3.41 -4.36 19.13
N GLU A 82 2.89 -3.15 18.94
CA GLU A 82 1.57 -2.92 18.36
C GLU A 82 1.47 -3.45 16.92
N LEU A 83 2.53 -3.29 16.12
CA LEU A 83 2.57 -3.83 14.77
C LEU A 83 2.45 -5.35 14.71
N ARG A 84 2.97 -6.07 15.70
CA ARG A 84 2.76 -7.53 15.78
C ARG A 84 1.30 -7.90 16.03
N GLN A 85 0.53 -6.97 16.57
CA GLN A 85 -0.89 -7.13 16.91
C GLN A 85 -1.83 -6.47 15.90
N HIS A 86 -1.32 -5.94 14.79
CA HIS A 86 -2.07 -5.18 13.78
C HIS A 86 -3.41 -5.81 13.34
N ARG A 87 -3.55 -7.15 13.34
CA ARG A 87 -4.80 -7.84 13.00
C ARG A 87 -5.92 -7.56 14.01
N LYS A 88 -5.61 -7.41 15.30
CA LYS A 88 -6.59 -7.13 16.36
C LYS A 88 -7.22 -5.76 16.19
N ASP A 89 -6.43 -4.79 15.71
CA ASP A 89 -6.90 -3.44 15.41
C ASP A 89 -7.47 -3.28 14.00
N GLY A 90 -7.58 -4.37 13.22
CA GLY A 90 -8.06 -4.31 11.85
C GLY A 90 -7.14 -3.54 10.90
N VAL A 91 -5.86 -3.41 11.24
CA VAL A 91 -4.87 -2.67 10.44
C VAL A 91 -4.25 -3.58 9.38
N ASP A 92 -4.33 -3.11 8.13
CA ASP A 92 -3.64 -3.69 6.98
C ASP A 92 -2.45 -2.82 6.59
N LEU A 93 -1.37 -3.45 6.13
CA LEU A 93 -0.20 -2.80 5.59
C LEU A 93 0.02 -3.31 4.17
N LEU A 94 0.17 -2.39 3.23
CA LEU A 94 0.49 -2.66 1.84
C LEU A 94 1.77 -1.92 1.47
N LEU A 95 2.83 -2.69 1.26
CA LEU A 95 4.16 -2.16 0.97
C LEU A 95 4.47 -2.32 -0.52
N THR A 96 5.27 -1.43 -1.09
CA THR A 96 5.97 -1.68 -2.34
C THR A 96 7.47 -1.65 -2.11
N ALA A 97 8.21 -2.52 -2.79
CA ALA A 97 9.66 -2.50 -2.78
C ALA A 97 10.20 -3.01 -4.11
N GLN A 98 11.46 -2.73 -4.43
CA GLN A 98 12.09 -3.37 -5.60
C GLN A 98 12.36 -4.84 -5.31
N SER A 99 12.97 -5.10 -4.15
CA SER A 99 13.21 -6.42 -3.59
C SER A 99 12.69 -6.50 -2.15
N ILE A 100 12.27 -7.70 -1.74
CA ILE A 100 11.94 -7.96 -0.34
C ILE A 100 13.16 -7.80 0.57
N LEU A 101 14.36 -7.99 0.04
CA LEU A 101 15.62 -7.89 0.77
C LEU A 101 15.96 -6.46 1.17
N ASP A 102 15.40 -5.47 0.47
CA ASP A 102 15.59 -4.05 0.75
C ASP A 102 14.89 -3.65 2.05
N ILE A 103 13.88 -4.41 2.47
CA ILE A 103 13.18 -4.21 3.74
C ILE A 103 13.99 -4.85 4.86
N ALA A 104 14.12 -4.16 5.99
CA ALA A 104 14.83 -4.67 7.16
C ALA A 104 14.29 -6.02 7.65
N TYR A 105 15.21 -6.90 8.05
CA TYR A 105 14.89 -8.27 8.45
C TYR A 105 13.84 -8.37 9.58
N PRO A 106 13.87 -7.54 10.66
CA PRO A 106 12.85 -7.59 11.70
C PRO A 106 11.43 -7.38 11.16
N PHE A 107 11.26 -6.50 10.18
CA PHE A 107 9.97 -6.20 9.57
C PHE A 107 9.52 -7.29 8.60
N ARG A 108 10.46 -7.87 7.82
CA ARG A 108 10.17 -9.00 6.91
C ARG A 108 9.48 -10.18 7.61
N ARG A 109 9.77 -10.40 8.89
CA ARG A 109 9.14 -11.45 9.70
C ARG A 109 7.66 -11.21 9.98
N LEU A 110 7.16 -9.99 9.80
CA LEU A 110 5.75 -9.63 9.96
C LEU A 110 4.98 -9.75 8.64
N ILE A 111 5.68 -9.73 7.50
CA ILE A 111 5.08 -9.81 6.17
C ILE A 111 4.54 -11.22 5.94
N GLN A 112 3.29 -11.30 5.48
CA GLN A 112 2.55 -12.56 5.33
C GLN A 112 2.56 -13.03 3.88
N PHE A 113 2.52 -12.08 2.93
CA PHE A 113 2.52 -12.38 1.50
C PHE A 113 3.45 -11.44 0.74
N GLU A 114 4.32 -12.01 -0.08
CA GLU A 114 5.03 -11.32 -1.14
C GLU A 114 4.34 -11.58 -2.47
N ASN A 115 3.82 -10.51 -3.06
CA ASN A 115 3.27 -10.47 -4.41
C ASN A 115 4.35 -9.97 -5.36
N ARG A 116 5.15 -10.89 -5.89
CA ARG A 116 6.24 -10.57 -6.81
C ARG A 116 5.73 -10.44 -8.24
N ILE A 117 5.82 -9.24 -8.80
CA ILE A 117 5.54 -9.00 -10.21
C ILE A 117 6.69 -9.59 -11.05
N THR A 118 6.37 -10.66 -11.78
CA THR A 118 7.34 -11.41 -12.61
C THR A 118 7.37 -10.95 -14.05
N MET A 119 6.27 -10.42 -14.57
CA MET A 119 6.14 -10.00 -15.96
C MET A 119 5.11 -8.88 -16.07
N LYS A 120 5.36 -7.93 -16.97
CA LYS A 120 4.40 -6.90 -17.38
C LYS A 120 4.34 -6.88 -18.90
N LEU A 121 3.15 -7.04 -19.46
CA LEU A 121 2.85 -6.92 -20.88
C LEU A 121 1.66 -5.98 -21.06
N ALA A 122 1.93 -4.76 -21.53
CA ALA A 122 0.93 -3.68 -21.57
C ALA A 122 0.22 -3.52 -20.21
N ASN A 123 -1.10 -3.77 -20.17
CA ASN A 123 -1.93 -3.67 -18.97
C ASN A 123 -1.99 -4.99 -18.17
N PHE A 124 -1.40 -6.07 -18.66
CA PHE A 124 -1.38 -7.35 -17.98
C PHE A 124 -0.12 -7.51 -17.15
N VAL A 125 -0.30 -7.95 -15.90
CA VAL A 125 0.77 -8.08 -14.91
C VAL A 125 0.70 -9.49 -14.33
N GLN A 126 1.74 -10.28 -14.53
CA GLN A 126 1.83 -11.61 -13.91
C GLN A 126 2.52 -11.51 -12.56
N VAL A 127 1.83 -11.99 -11.53
CA VAL A 127 2.26 -11.92 -10.14
C VAL A 127 2.39 -13.30 -9.55
N SER A 128 3.54 -13.59 -8.95
CA SER A 128 3.77 -14.78 -8.14
C SER A 128 3.52 -14.43 -6.68
N VAL A 129 2.66 -15.18 -6.00
CA VAL A 129 2.39 -15.01 -4.58
C VAL A 129 3.16 -16.07 -3.81
N LYS A 130 3.93 -15.66 -2.81
CA LYS A 130 4.70 -16.56 -1.95
C LYS A 130 4.79 -16.02 -0.53
N ASP A 131 5.08 -16.91 0.40
CA ASP A 131 5.54 -16.52 1.74
C ASP A 131 6.99 -15.97 1.61
N PRO A 132 7.28 -14.76 2.12
CA PRO A 132 8.61 -14.16 2.03
C PRO A 132 9.68 -14.84 2.90
N GLN A 133 9.33 -15.78 3.78
CA GLN A 133 10.31 -16.47 4.62
C GLN A 133 11.23 -17.39 3.79
N PRO A 134 12.48 -17.67 4.24
CA PRO A 134 13.43 -18.51 3.50
C PRO A 134 12.95 -19.91 3.12
N ALA A 135 12.02 -20.48 3.89
CA ALA A 135 11.37 -21.76 3.63
C ALA A 135 9.87 -21.59 3.27
N GLY A 136 9.50 -20.41 2.80
CA GLY A 136 8.13 -20.02 2.51
C GLY A 136 7.54 -20.77 1.31
N GLN A 137 6.25 -21.13 1.41
CA GLN A 137 5.53 -21.78 0.32
C GLN A 137 5.24 -20.80 -0.82
N ILE A 138 5.32 -21.29 -2.06
CA ILE A 138 4.78 -20.58 -3.23
C ILE A 138 3.29 -20.92 -3.34
N PHE A 139 2.43 -19.92 -3.19
CA PHE A 139 0.98 -20.10 -3.26
C PHE A 139 0.45 -20.16 -4.70
N GLY A 140 1.23 -19.66 -5.67
CA GLY A 140 0.93 -19.78 -7.09
C GLY A 140 1.15 -18.49 -7.87
N LYS A 141 0.69 -18.48 -9.11
CA LYS A 141 0.76 -17.33 -10.02
C LYS A 141 -0.64 -16.79 -10.29
N ARG A 142 -0.75 -15.48 -10.47
CA ARG A 142 -1.97 -14.75 -10.81
C ARG A 142 -1.69 -13.82 -11.97
N LEU A 143 -2.71 -13.58 -12.79
CA LEU A 143 -2.67 -12.56 -13.83
C LEU A 143 -3.57 -11.41 -13.40
N TRP A 144 -3.01 -10.21 -13.34
CA TRP A 144 -3.73 -8.99 -12.98
C TRP A 144 -3.87 -8.09 -14.20
N TYR A 145 -4.98 -7.37 -14.24
CA TYR A 145 -5.23 -6.31 -15.22
C TYR A 145 -5.15 -4.95 -14.53
N LEU A 146 -4.26 -4.10 -15.04
CA LEU A 146 -4.08 -2.72 -14.61
C LEU A 146 -4.90 -1.80 -15.52
N ASN A 147 -5.94 -1.20 -14.95
CA ASN A 147 -6.85 -0.34 -15.70
C ASN A 147 -6.28 1.09 -15.78
N LYS A 148 -6.45 1.78 -16.92
CA LYS A 148 -5.84 3.09 -17.17
C LYS A 148 -6.32 4.20 -16.22
N TRP A 149 -7.57 4.15 -15.75
CA TRP A 149 -8.09 5.13 -14.79
C TRP A 149 -7.26 5.20 -13.50
N ILE A 150 -6.51 4.13 -13.18
CA ILE A 150 -5.69 4.13 -11.98
C ILE A 150 -4.57 5.17 -12.04
N PHE A 151 -4.12 5.56 -13.23
CA PHE A 151 -3.10 6.59 -13.37
C PHE A 151 -3.63 8.00 -13.08
N ASP A 152 -4.95 8.18 -13.01
CA ASP A 152 -5.57 9.47 -12.69
C ASP A 152 -5.73 9.70 -11.18
N VAL A 153 -5.49 8.66 -10.37
CA VAL A 153 -5.76 8.68 -8.93
C VAL A 153 -4.52 8.68 -8.05
N TYR A 154 -3.33 8.55 -8.64
CA TYR A 154 -2.06 8.71 -7.93
C TYR A 154 -1.02 9.38 -8.82
N ARG A 155 -0.06 10.06 -8.20
CA ARG A 155 1.03 10.75 -8.90
C ARG A 155 2.34 9.99 -8.75
N THR A 156 3.07 9.85 -9.86
CA THR A 156 4.37 9.14 -9.93
C THR A 156 5.59 10.05 -9.88
N ASP A 157 5.39 11.36 -9.96
CA ASP A 157 6.47 12.36 -10.02
C ASP A 157 7.01 12.76 -8.64
N PHE A 158 6.45 12.20 -7.56
CA PHE A 158 6.87 12.50 -6.20
C PHE A 158 8.05 11.62 -5.76
N LYS A 159 9.08 12.24 -5.16
CA LYS A 159 10.17 11.52 -4.50
C LYS A 159 9.83 11.28 -3.04
N VAL A 160 9.96 10.04 -2.57
CA VAL A 160 9.82 9.72 -1.15
C VAL A 160 10.90 10.47 -0.38
N LYS A 161 10.49 11.37 0.54
CA LYS A 161 11.42 12.11 1.40
C LYS A 161 11.87 11.17 2.53
N THR A 162 13.18 11.03 2.73
CA THR A 162 13.72 10.39 3.92
C THR A 162 13.49 11.30 5.13
N PRO A 163 13.14 10.78 6.32
CA PRO A 163 13.05 11.63 7.49
C PRO A 163 14.44 12.21 7.81
N ASP A 164 14.51 13.51 8.14
CA ASP A 164 15.75 14.21 8.45
C ASP A 164 16.31 13.77 9.82
N TYR A 165 17.22 12.79 9.83
CA TYR A 165 17.89 12.36 11.07
C TYR A 165 19.19 13.10 11.39
N LEU A 166 19.66 13.97 10.48
CA LEU A 166 20.98 14.61 10.61
C LEU A 166 20.94 16.10 10.92
N GLY A 167 19.76 16.71 11.08
CA GLY A 167 19.67 18.15 11.39
C GLY A 167 20.39 19.06 10.38
N LEU A 168 20.62 18.57 9.16
CA LEU A 168 21.32 19.28 8.10
C LEU A 168 20.33 19.54 6.97
N ASN A 169 19.87 20.80 6.95
CA ASN A 169 19.05 21.45 5.93
C ASN A 169 17.54 21.20 6.03
N GLY A 170 16.92 22.02 6.88
CA GLY A 170 15.82 22.92 6.54
C GLY A 170 14.72 22.41 5.62
N LEU A 171 13.50 22.36 6.15
CA LEU A 171 12.23 22.66 5.47
C LEU A 171 12.34 22.81 3.94
N ILE A 172 12.31 21.71 3.21
CA ILE A 172 12.11 21.74 1.75
C ILE A 172 10.67 21.29 1.49
N ASP A 173 9.85 22.31 1.26
CA ASP A 173 8.59 22.43 0.54
C ASP A 173 7.51 21.37 0.79
N ALA A 174 6.61 21.75 1.71
CA ALA A 174 5.26 21.20 1.85
C ALA A 174 4.27 21.76 0.79
N GLU A 175 4.75 22.52 -0.21
CA GLU A 175 3.91 23.32 -1.12
C GLU A 175 3.24 22.53 -2.27
N ASP A 176 3.59 21.27 -2.52
CA ASP A 176 3.12 20.55 -3.72
C ASP A 176 2.01 19.51 -3.50
N MET A 177 1.48 19.36 -2.29
CA MET A 177 0.24 18.61 -2.09
C MET A 177 -0.94 19.59 -2.16
N PRO A 178 -1.73 19.61 -3.25
CA PRO A 178 -2.93 20.43 -3.28
C PRO A 178 -3.82 20.02 -2.11
N GLU A 179 -4.24 21.00 -1.30
CA GLU A 179 -5.23 20.73 -0.26
C GLU A 179 -6.42 20.02 -0.92
N PRO A 180 -6.81 18.84 -0.42
CA PRO A 180 -7.91 18.10 -1.01
C PRO A 180 -9.18 18.95 -0.94
N ASP A 181 -9.73 19.29 -2.11
CA ASP A 181 -11.07 19.88 -2.23
C ASP A 181 -12.11 18.81 -1.88
N TYR A 182 -12.39 18.71 -0.59
CA TYR A 182 -13.29 17.71 0.00
C TYR A 182 -14.72 17.82 -0.53
N GLU A 183 -15.17 19.00 -0.97
CA GLU A 183 -16.51 19.20 -1.53
C GLU A 183 -16.61 18.69 -2.96
N LYS A 184 -15.62 19.00 -3.80
CA LYS A 184 -15.53 18.44 -5.15
C LYS A 184 -15.41 16.92 -5.08
N TRP A 185 -14.64 16.39 -4.13
CA TRP A 185 -14.48 14.96 -3.91
C TRP A 185 -15.78 14.27 -3.49
N ARG A 186 -16.56 14.84 -2.55
CA ARG A 186 -17.87 14.29 -2.17
C ARG A 186 -18.82 14.20 -3.36
N ARG A 187 -18.85 15.23 -4.21
CA ARG A 187 -19.70 15.25 -5.40
C ARG A 187 -19.28 14.17 -6.40
N GLU A 188 -17.99 14.05 -6.70
CA GLU A 188 -17.47 13.02 -7.60
C GLU A 188 -17.71 11.59 -7.07
N TYR A 189 -17.57 11.39 -5.76
CA TYR A 189 -17.84 10.10 -5.12
C TYR A 189 -19.32 9.71 -5.18
N GLU A 190 -20.25 10.63 -4.93
CA GLU A 190 -21.68 10.35 -5.03
C GLU A 190 -22.12 10.07 -6.48
N VAL A 191 -21.51 10.75 -7.46
CA VAL A 191 -21.73 10.46 -8.89
C VAL A 191 -21.22 9.06 -9.26
N LEU A 192 -20.00 8.70 -8.82
CA LEU A 192 -19.45 7.35 -9.05
C LEU A 192 -20.30 6.27 -8.37
N LYS A 193 -20.79 6.54 -7.16
CA LYS A 193 -21.67 5.64 -6.41
C LYS A 193 -23.03 5.46 -7.09
N GLN A 194 -23.60 6.51 -7.71
CA GLN A 194 -24.79 6.42 -8.55
C GLN A 194 -24.53 5.56 -9.80
N LEU A 195 -23.47 5.84 -10.55
CA LEU A 195 -23.09 5.07 -11.74
C LEU A 195 -22.81 3.58 -11.43
N MET A 196 -22.32 3.29 -10.21
CA MET A 196 -22.06 1.94 -9.75
C MET A 196 -23.32 1.21 -9.27
N ASN A 197 -24.31 1.92 -8.71
CA ASN A 197 -25.62 1.37 -8.38
C ASN A 197 -26.47 1.10 -9.63
N GLU A 198 -26.20 1.77 -10.74
CA GLU A 198 -26.87 1.59 -12.04
C GLU A 198 -26.36 0.38 -12.86
N GLY A 199 -25.51 -0.49 -12.30
CA GLY A 199 -25.39 -1.88 -12.79
C GLY A 199 -24.12 -2.25 -13.57
N LEU A 200 -23.00 -1.56 -13.39
CA LEU A 200 -21.69 -2.09 -13.84
C LEU A 200 -21.13 -3.07 -12.79
N HIS A 201 -21.68 -4.29 -12.78
CA HIS A 201 -21.04 -5.44 -12.12
C HIS A 201 -19.70 -5.75 -12.80
N LEU A 202 -18.62 -5.14 -12.29
CA LEU A 202 -17.27 -5.63 -12.55
C LEU A 202 -17.10 -6.96 -11.81
N ASN A 203 -17.40 -8.05 -12.49
CA ASN A 203 -17.06 -9.42 -12.09
C ASN A 203 -15.62 -9.48 -11.55
N GLY A 204 -15.44 -9.99 -10.32
CA GLY A 204 -14.14 -10.47 -9.87
C GLY A 204 -13.74 -10.24 -8.42
N TYR A 205 -14.59 -9.72 -7.54
CA TYR A 205 -14.27 -9.70 -6.10
C TYR A 205 -15.48 -10.06 -5.26
N ASP A 206 -15.58 -11.36 -4.95
CA ASP A 206 -16.45 -11.88 -3.90
C ASP A 206 -15.57 -12.23 -2.68
N PRO A 207 -15.57 -11.41 -1.62
CA PRO A 207 -14.83 -11.71 -0.40
C PRO A 207 -15.41 -12.90 0.38
N ALA A 208 -16.61 -13.41 0.05
CA ALA A 208 -17.28 -14.51 0.75
C ALA A 208 -16.85 -15.91 0.27
N ARG A 209 -16.10 -16.06 -0.83
CA ARG A 209 -15.60 -17.37 -1.33
C ARG A 209 -14.38 -17.93 -0.60
N ARG A 210 -14.07 -17.46 0.61
CA ARG A 210 -12.89 -17.90 1.39
C ARG A 210 -13.18 -18.92 2.49
N LEU A 211 -14.32 -19.61 2.43
CA LEU A 211 -14.67 -20.63 3.42
C LEU A 211 -14.91 -21.99 2.76
N PHE A 212 -14.08 -22.94 3.18
CA PHE A 212 -14.13 -24.40 3.00
C PHE A 212 -13.82 -24.98 1.62
N VAL A 213 -12.58 -25.46 1.46
CA VAL A 213 -12.34 -26.84 0.98
C VAL A 213 -11.20 -27.40 1.84
N ALA A 214 -11.54 -28.46 2.57
CA ALA A 214 -10.60 -29.38 3.23
C ALA A 214 -10.02 -30.36 2.21
#